data_AF-R5WF58-F1
#
_entry.id   AF-R5WF58-F1
#
_cell.length_a   1.000
_cell.length_b   1.000
_cell.length_c   1.000
_cell.angle_alpha   90.00
_cell.angle_beta   90.00
_cell.angle_gamma   90.00
#
_symmetry.space_group_name_H-M   'P 1'
#
loop_
_entity.id
_entity.type
_entity.pdbx_description
1 polymer ?
#
loop_
_entity_poly.entity_id
_entity_poly.type
_entity_poly.pdbx_seq_one_letter_code
_entity_poly.pdbx_strand_id
1 'polypeptide(L)'
;MKRKKGKVFLLRVSYTLFSMFLCYYLRFGMVLFLILFVGGMFLIWTGLRWRDKSKREEELFFTRMDYLEQLICSYKRYQILSLALKESTESTGLSGALRKVEEGEEKKAFLWIEEKMGNDRMRWIHNFLLEAQTLGGDIEDSLDLMLMEVQQIKERVAFHEKKRQSKMREYDICLILSGFLLLFSRALLPETILTQMVTGRMYKLMAAGILVLYFLVTKAVLKKGMGNWREDFQYEKQKTQEKKSFSTWLLYVCLNLRHKSVYQAMACAGQESLKHRTAEFLEAVYEEPAAIKPYMDFADSLGFREAKTGMRLLYAVREQDYGHLEKQILSLVAYNNRLMEDTWNQGSKRELAFLSFAKNLPFALAGVKIGVDMIWYILIMMEQFSLFV
;
A
#
# COMPACT_ATOMS: atom_id res chain seq x y z
N MET A 1 -13.98 -13.80 -8.36
CA MET A 1 -13.18 -12.59 -8.73
C MET A 1 -11.74 -12.88 -9.23
N LYS A 2 -11.06 -13.95 -8.77
CA LYS A 2 -9.67 -14.33 -9.21
C LYS A 2 -9.50 -14.54 -10.73
N ARG A 3 -10.51 -15.07 -11.45
CA ARG A 3 -10.49 -15.28 -12.92
C ARG A 3 -10.57 -13.98 -13.75
N LYS A 4 -11.17 -12.89 -13.24
CA LYS A 4 -11.30 -11.62 -13.99
C LYS A 4 -9.97 -10.84 -14.04
N LYS A 5 -9.19 -10.85 -12.95
CA LYS A 5 -7.88 -10.16 -12.88
C LYS A 5 -6.83 -10.77 -13.83
N GLY A 6 -6.86 -12.09 -14.05
CA GLY A 6 -5.99 -12.77 -15.02
C GLY A 6 -6.26 -12.39 -16.48
N LYS A 7 -7.55 -12.22 -16.83
CA LYS A 7 -7.97 -11.81 -18.19
C LYS A 7 -7.50 -10.40 -18.55
N VAL A 8 -7.55 -9.46 -17.60
CA VAL A 8 -7.11 -8.06 -17.85
C VAL A 8 -5.61 -7.97 -18.08
N PHE A 9 -4.80 -8.74 -17.36
CA PHE A 9 -3.37 -8.79 -17.67
C PHE A 9 -3.05 -9.49 -18.98
N LEU A 10 -3.68 -10.64 -19.27
CA LEU A 10 -3.55 -11.30 -20.56
C LEU A 10 -3.95 -10.36 -21.72
N LEU A 11 -4.94 -9.48 -21.50
CA LEU A 11 -5.29 -8.39 -22.41
C LEU A 11 -4.19 -7.33 -22.53
N ARG A 12 -3.54 -6.92 -21.44
CA ARG A 12 -2.37 -5.99 -21.49
C ARG A 12 -1.22 -6.58 -22.31
N VAL A 13 -0.95 -7.86 -22.10
CA VAL A 13 0.10 -8.62 -22.80
C VAL A 13 -0.23 -8.79 -24.28
N SER A 14 -1.46 -9.22 -24.57
CA SER A 14 -1.99 -9.33 -25.92
C SER A 14 -1.96 -8.00 -26.65
N TYR A 15 -2.29 -6.89 -25.99
CA TYR A 15 -2.23 -5.56 -26.58
C TYR A 15 -0.80 -5.07 -26.85
N THR A 16 0.16 -5.31 -25.93
CA THR A 16 1.57 -5.00 -26.19
C THR A 16 2.15 -5.83 -27.34
N LEU A 17 1.74 -7.10 -27.43
CA LEU A 17 2.12 -7.99 -28.54
C LEU A 17 1.43 -7.57 -29.84
N PHE A 18 0.19 -7.07 -29.78
CA PHE A 18 -0.55 -6.56 -30.93
C PHE A 18 0.02 -5.22 -31.45
N SER A 19 0.41 -4.33 -30.54
CA SER A 19 1.12 -3.09 -30.87
C SER A 19 2.49 -3.39 -31.50
N MET A 20 3.21 -4.40 -31.02
CA MET A 20 4.44 -4.90 -31.64
C MET A 20 4.21 -5.61 -32.98
N PHE A 21 3.15 -6.42 -33.10
CA PHE A 21 2.73 -7.09 -34.33
C PHE A 21 2.38 -6.08 -35.43
N LEU A 22 1.80 -4.95 -35.04
CA LEU A 22 1.49 -3.87 -35.94
C LEU A 22 2.72 -3.02 -36.32
N CYS A 23 3.65 -2.84 -35.39
CA CYS A 23 4.98 -2.29 -35.68
C CYS A 23 5.80 -3.23 -36.58
N TYR A 24 5.47 -4.53 -36.61
CA TYR A 24 6.08 -5.57 -37.45
C TYR A 24 5.49 -5.64 -38.86
N TYR A 25 4.20 -5.31 -39.05
CA TYR A 25 3.60 -5.10 -40.38
C TYR A 25 4.23 -3.91 -41.15
N LEU A 26 5.28 -3.32 -40.56
CA LEU A 26 5.87 -2.04 -40.85
C LEU A 26 7.38 -2.17 -41.14
N ARG A 27 7.79 -3.24 -41.82
CA ARG A 27 9.05 -3.31 -42.62
C ARG A 27 10.34 -2.86 -41.92
N PHE A 28 10.47 -3.00 -40.60
CA PHE A 28 11.74 -2.87 -39.88
C PHE A 28 12.47 -4.23 -39.87
N GLY A 29 13.80 -4.23 -40.02
CA GLY A 29 14.60 -5.45 -40.08
C GLY A 29 14.41 -6.36 -38.85
N MET A 30 14.53 -7.68 -39.06
CA MET A 30 14.22 -8.74 -38.07
C MET A 30 14.90 -8.56 -36.69
N VAL A 31 16.01 -7.85 -36.62
CA VAL A 31 16.76 -7.59 -35.38
C VAL A 31 15.99 -6.71 -34.39
N LEU A 32 15.30 -5.66 -34.85
CA LEU A 32 14.53 -4.76 -33.99
C LEU A 32 13.27 -5.44 -33.45
N PHE A 33 12.68 -6.34 -34.25
CA PHE A 33 11.56 -7.19 -33.84
C PHE A 33 11.97 -8.14 -32.70
N LEU A 34 13.12 -8.81 -32.81
CA LEU A 34 13.63 -9.70 -31.76
C LEU A 34 13.88 -8.95 -30.44
N ILE A 35 14.47 -7.76 -30.49
CA ILE A 35 14.74 -6.95 -29.28
C ILE A 35 13.44 -6.51 -28.61
N LEU A 36 12.46 -6.07 -29.39
CA LEU A 36 11.14 -5.67 -28.87
C LEU A 36 10.37 -6.86 -28.32
N PHE A 37 10.35 -8.00 -29.03
CA PHE A 37 9.69 -9.22 -28.59
C PHE A 37 10.28 -9.72 -27.27
N VAL A 38 11.61 -9.80 -27.17
CA VAL A 38 12.32 -10.15 -25.93
C VAL A 38 12.02 -9.14 -24.82
N GLY A 39 12.01 -7.84 -25.13
CA GLY A 39 11.63 -6.79 -24.18
C GLY A 39 10.19 -6.91 -23.68
N GLY A 40 9.25 -7.21 -24.58
CA GLY A 40 7.84 -7.46 -24.28
C GLY A 40 7.68 -8.68 -23.37
N MET A 41 8.31 -9.80 -23.72
CA MET A 41 8.38 -11.00 -22.87
C MET A 41 8.97 -10.69 -21.49
N PHE A 42 9.98 -9.84 -21.41
CA PHE A 42 10.56 -9.40 -20.15
C PHE A 42 9.60 -8.54 -19.32
N LEU A 43 8.82 -7.63 -19.92
CA LEU A 43 7.78 -6.88 -19.21
C LEU A 43 6.64 -7.78 -18.71
N ILE A 44 6.28 -8.78 -19.51
CA ILE A 44 5.26 -9.76 -19.13
C ILE A 44 5.76 -10.59 -17.94
N TRP A 45 6.99 -11.10 -18.02
CA TRP A 45 7.60 -11.90 -16.97
C TRP A 45 7.76 -11.10 -15.67
N THR A 46 8.33 -9.90 -15.75
CA THR A 46 8.45 -9.02 -14.58
C THR A 46 7.07 -8.67 -14.03
N GLY A 47 6.13 -8.24 -14.87
CA GLY A 47 4.77 -7.89 -14.46
C GLY A 47 3.99 -9.03 -13.79
N LEU A 48 4.17 -10.27 -14.25
CA LEU A 48 3.64 -11.47 -13.59
C LEU A 48 4.27 -11.66 -12.22
N ARG A 49 5.60 -11.60 -12.13
CA ARG A 49 6.34 -11.73 -10.87
C ARG A 49 5.91 -10.68 -9.84
N TRP A 50 5.75 -9.42 -10.27
CA TRP A 50 5.26 -8.34 -9.41
C TRP A 50 3.81 -8.55 -8.98
N ARG A 51 2.93 -9.03 -9.89
CA ARG A 51 1.55 -9.38 -9.54
C ARG A 51 1.52 -10.48 -8.49
N ASP A 52 2.24 -11.58 -8.72
CA ASP A 52 2.16 -12.74 -7.85
C ASP A 52 2.72 -12.40 -6.47
N LYS A 53 3.80 -11.59 -6.40
CA LYS A 53 4.30 -11.04 -5.14
C LYS A 53 3.23 -10.17 -4.45
N SER A 54 2.67 -9.18 -5.14
CA SER A 54 1.66 -8.27 -4.56
C SER A 54 0.40 -9.00 -4.12
N LYS A 55 -0.04 -10.02 -4.87
CA LYS A 55 -1.24 -10.78 -4.56
C LYS A 55 -1.03 -11.73 -3.38
N ARG A 56 0.13 -12.38 -3.30
CA ARG A 56 0.48 -13.19 -2.11
C ARG A 56 0.51 -12.34 -0.85
N GLU A 57 1.08 -11.14 -0.93
CA GLU A 57 1.14 -10.23 0.21
C GLU A 57 -0.24 -9.66 0.60
N GLU A 58 -1.11 -9.39 -0.39
CA GLU A 58 -2.50 -9.00 -0.18
C GLU A 58 -3.28 -10.14 0.50
N GLU A 59 -3.21 -11.36 -0.04
CA GLU A 59 -3.86 -12.54 0.54
C GLU A 59 -3.36 -12.78 1.96
N LEU A 60 -2.05 -12.73 2.21
CA LEU A 60 -1.47 -12.85 3.55
C LEU A 60 -1.96 -11.78 4.52
N PHE A 61 -2.08 -10.53 4.06
CA PHE A 61 -2.60 -9.44 4.89
C PHE A 61 -4.07 -9.67 5.28
N PHE A 62 -4.92 -10.04 4.33
CA PHE A 62 -6.33 -10.30 4.62
C PHE A 62 -6.51 -11.52 5.51
N THR A 63 -5.77 -12.62 5.27
CA THR A 63 -5.78 -13.79 6.15
C THR A 63 -5.38 -13.43 7.58
N ARG A 64 -4.38 -12.56 7.75
CA ARG A 64 -3.98 -12.05 9.08
C ARG A 64 -5.09 -11.25 9.75
N MET A 65 -5.77 -10.36 9.02
CA MET A 65 -6.85 -9.54 9.58
C MET A 65 -8.07 -10.40 9.91
N ASP A 66 -8.43 -11.35 9.05
CA ASP A 66 -9.51 -12.31 9.28
C ASP A 66 -9.24 -13.16 10.53
N TYR A 67 -8.00 -13.64 10.69
CA TYR A 67 -7.57 -14.37 11.88
C TYR A 67 -7.73 -13.52 13.15
N LEU A 68 -7.23 -12.28 13.16
CA LEU A 68 -7.31 -11.40 14.34
C LEU A 68 -8.76 -11.04 14.67
N GLU A 69 -9.58 -10.77 13.66
CA GLU A 69 -11.01 -10.49 13.81
C GLU A 69 -11.74 -11.68 14.44
N GLN A 70 -11.48 -12.89 13.94
CA GLN A 70 -12.06 -14.12 14.49
C GLN A 70 -11.56 -14.40 15.90
N LEU A 71 -10.26 -14.24 16.16
CA LEU A 71 -9.68 -14.44 17.50
C LEU A 71 -10.32 -13.51 18.53
N ILE A 72 -10.45 -12.21 18.21
CA ILE A 72 -11.05 -11.22 19.11
C ILE A 72 -12.54 -11.54 19.33
N CYS A 73 -13.29 -11.87 18.28
CA CYS A 73 -14.72 -12.22 18.38
C CYS A 73 -14.96 -13.50 19.20
N SER A 74 -14.19 -14.56 18.94
CA SER A 74 -14.32 -15.82 19.68
C SER A 74 -13.88 -15.64 21.13
N TYR A 75 -12.82 -14.88 21.39
CA TYR A 75 -12.40 -14.58 22.76
C TYR A 75 -13.43 -13.73 23.50
N LYS A 76 -14.03 -12.72 22.85
CA LYS A 76 -15.15 -11.96 23.41
C LYS A 76 -16.31 -12.86 23.82
N ARG A 77 -16.65 -13.85 22.99
CA ARG A 77 -17.76 -14.79 23.25
C ARG A 77 -17.48 -15.76 24.40
N TYR A 78 -16.29 -16.38 24.40
CA TYR A 78 -16.00 -17.50 25.29
C TYR A 78 -15.20 -17.11 26.53
N GLN A 79 -14.46 -16.00 26.49
CA GLN A 79 -13.50 -15.56 27.51
C GLN A 79 -12.39 -16.59 27.81
N ILE A 80 -12.28 -17.64 26.98
CA ILE A 80 -11.30 -18.72 27.07
C ILE A 80 -10.40 -18.64 25.86
N LEU A 81 -9.10 -18.43 26.08
CA LEU A 81 -8.13 -18.16 25.02
C LEU A 81 -7.89 -19.39 24.13
N SER A 82 -7.71 -20.58 24.71
CA SER A 82 -7.58 -21.84 23.96
C SER A 82 -8.73 -22.10 22.99
N LEU A 83 -9.98 -21.87 23.41
CA LEU A 83 -11.16 -22.07 22.56
C LEU A 83 -11.20 -21.05 21.42
N ALA A 84 -10.93 -19.78 21.71
CA ALA A 84 -10.85 -18.73 20.70
C ALA A 84 -9.72 -18.96 19.68
N LEU A 85 -8.58 -19.46 20.17
CA LEU A 85 -7.43 -19.77 19.34
C LEU A 85 -7.68 -21.00 18.46
N LYS A 86 -8.43 -21.99 18.97
CA LYS A 86 -8.85 -23.16 18.18
C LYS A 86 -9.76 -22.76 17.03
N GLU A 87 -10.83 -22.02 17.29
CA GLU A 87 -11.76 -21.58 16.23
C GLU A 87 -11.08 -20.72 15.17
N SER A 88 -10.23 -19.77 15.59
CA SER A 88 -9.51 -18.87 14.67
C SER A 88 -8.42 -19.57 13.86
N THR A 89 -7.83 -20.66 14.35
CA THR A 89 -6.84 -21.45 13.60
C THR A 89 -7.47 -22.46 12.65
N GLU A 90 -8.63 -23.01 13.00
CA GLU A 90 -9.43 -23.88 12.12
C GLU A 90 -9.96 -23.12 10.90
N SER A 91 -10.53 -21.93 11.11
CA SER A 91 -11.08 -21.07 10.04
C SER A 91 -10.02 -20.60 9.03
N THR A 92 -8.77 -20.43 9.46
CA THR A 92 -7.67 -19.88 8.65
C THR A 92 -6.74 -20.95 8.08
N GLY A 93 -6.93 -22.23 8.47
CA GLY A 93 -6.18 -23.37 7.94
C GLY A 93 -4.75 -23.47 8.50
N LEU A 94 -4.51 -23.03 9.74
CA LEU A 94 -3.21 -23.08 10.41
C LEU A 94 -3.03 -24.40 11.19
N SER A 95 -3.03 -25.54 10.50
CA SER A 95 -2.94 -26.88 11.12
C SER A 95 -1.73 -27.07 12.06
N GLY A 96 -0.60 -26.41 11.78
CA GLY A 96 0.59 -26.44 12.64
C GLY A 96 0.44 -25.66 13.96
N ALA A 97 -0.41 -24.64 14.00
CA ALA A 97 -0.78 -23.96 15.25
C ALA A 97 -1.77 -24.80 16.05
N LEU A 98 -2.75 -25.42 15.38
CA LEU A 98 -3.81 -26.21 15.99
C LEU A 98 -3.26 -27.31 16.91
N ARG A 99 -2.23 -28.04 16.47
CA ARG A 99 -1.57 -29.08 17.30
C ARG A 99 -0.99 -28.51 18.60
N LYS A 100 -0.39 -27.31 18.54
CA LYS A 100 0.20 -26.66 19.72
C LYS A 100 -0.86 -26.10 20.67
N VAL A 101 -2.04 -25.76 20.15
CA VAL A 101 -3.21 -25.36 20.95
C VAL A 101 -3.78 -26.57 21.70
N GLU A 102 -3.87 -27.73 21.04
CA GLU A 102 -4.32 -28.99 21.65
C GLU A 102 -3.38 -29.49 22.76
N GLU A 103 -2.08 -29.18 22.65
CA GLU A 103 -1.07 -29.44 23.69
C GLU A 103 -1.19 -28.50 24.91
N GLY A 104 -2.10 -27.51 24.88
CA GLY A 104 -2.31 -26.54 25.97
C GLY A 104 -1.27 -25.42 26.05
N GLU A 105 -0.42 -25.28 25.03
CA GLU A 105 0.68 -24.32 25.00
C GLU A 105 0.32 -23.07 24.18
N GLU A 106 -0.66 -22.30 24.64
CA GLU A 106 -1.21 -21.10 23.97
C GLU A 106 -0.10 -20.10 23.56
N LYS A 107 0.89 -19.88 24.43
CA LYS A 107 2.05 -19.02 24.16
C LYS A 107 2.93 -19.54 23.02
N LYS A 108 3.15 -20.85 22.92
CA LYS A 108 3.94 -21.45 21.82
C LYS A 108 3.14 -21.49 20.52
N ALA A 109 1.82 -21.58 20.59
CA ALA A 109 0.94 -21.44 19.44
C ALA A 109 1.00 -20.01 18.87
N PHE A 110 0.93 -18.96 19.70
CA PHE A 110 1.11 -17.58 19.24
C PHE A 110 2.47 -17.33 18.60
N LEU A 111 3.57 -17.80 19.22
CA LEU A 111 4.91 -17.66 18.65
C LEU A 111 5.01 -18.29 17.26
N TRP A 112 4.39 -19.45 17.04
CA TRP A 112 4.39 -20.10 15.73
C TRP A 112 3.58 -19.32 14.69
N ILE A 113 2.43 -18.77 15.08
CA ILE A 113 1.61 -17.90 14.21
C ILE A 113 2.37 -16.62 13.86
N GLU A 114 3.10 -16.05 14.82
CA GLU A 114 3.92 -14.87 14.63
C GLU A 114 5.14 -15.11 13.72
N GLU A 115 5.75 -16.28 13.76
CA GLU A 115 6.80 -16.65 12.81
C GLU A 115 6.26 -16.73 11.37
N LYS A 116 5.06 -17.28 11.19
CA LYS A 116 4.47 -17.49 9.87
C LYS A 116 3.81 -16.24 9.29
N MET A 117 3.13 -15.45 10.12
CA MET A 117 2.27 -14.35 9.72
C MET A 117 2.42 -13.11 10.59
N GLY A 118 3.42 -13.01 11.46
CA GLY A 118 3.51 -11.96 12.46
C GLY A 118 3.69 -10.54 11.93
N ASN A 119 3.28 -9.60 12.78
CA ASN A 119 3.55 -8.16 12.71
C ASN A 119 3.48 -7.61 14.13
N ASP A 120 4.08 -6.45 14.40
CA ASP A 120 4.13 -5.82 15.73
C ASP A 120 2.74 -5.74 16.38
N ARG A 121 1.70 -5.38 15.62
CA ARG A 121 0.31 -5.37 16.10
C ARG A 121 -0.21 -6.75 16.52
N MET A 122 0.07 -7.78 15.73
CA MET A 122 -0.39 -9.13 16.05
C MET A 122 0.25 -9.62 17.34
N ARG A 123 1.56 -9.39 17.51
CA ARG A 123 2.28 -9.69 18.76
C ARG A 123 1.68 -8.95 19.94
N TRP A 124 1.38 -7.68 19.74
CA TRP A 124 0.76 -6.86 20.77
C TRP A 124 -0.64 -7.38 21.16
N ILE A 125 -1.50 -7.73 20.19
CA ILE A 125 -2.83 -8.31 20.47
C ILE A 125 -2.68 -9.65 21.20
N HIS A 126 -1.77 -10.53 20.78
CA HIS A 126 -1.54 -11.80 21.47
C HIS A 126 -1.08 -11.59 22.92
N ASN A 127 -0.11 -10.71 23.14
CA ASN A 127 0.37 -10.38 24.49
C ASN A 127 -0.74 -9.77 25.35
N PHE A 128 -1.55 -8.89 24.77
CA PHE A 128 -2.71 -8.32 25.43
C PHE A 128 -3.71 -9.40 25.89
N LEU A 129 -4.03 -10.35 25.02
CA LEU A 129 -4.96 -11.44 25.34
C LEU A 129 -4.39 -12.39 26.41
N LEU A 130 -3.08 -12.66 26.37
CA LEU A 130 -2.39 -13.43 27.41
C LEU A 130 -2.44 -12.72 28.77
N GLU A 131 -2.17 -11.41 28.80
CA GLU A 131 -2.26 -10.61 30.02
C GLU A 131 -3.69 -10.59 30.57
N ALA A 132 -4.68 -10.39 29.70
CA ALA A 132 -6.10 -10.39 30.07
C ALA A 132 -6.56 -11.71 30.70
N GLN A 133 -6.08 -12.85 30.18
CA GLN A 133 -6.34 -14.16 30.76
C GLN A 133 -5.72 -14.33 32.15
N THR A 134 -4.51 -13.80 32.37
CA THR A 134 -3.82 -13.92 33.66
C THR A 134 -4.35 -12.99 34.74
N LEU A 135 -4.76 -11.77 34.36
CA LEU A 135 -5.19 -10.75 35.31
C LEU A 135 -6.67 -10.89 35.65
N GLY A 136 -7.48 -11.39 34.71
CA GLY A 136 -8.93 -11.41 34.83
C GLY A 136 -9.53 -9.99 34.89
N GLY A 137 -10.73 -9.81 34.38
CA GLY A 137 -11.42 -8.51 34.43
C GLY A 137 -12.39 -8.31 33.27
N ASP A 138 -13.14 -7.22 33.35
CA ASP A 138 -13.98 -6.78 32.24
C ASP A 138 -13.10 -6.14 31.16
N ILE A 139 -12.97 -6.87 30.06
CA ILE A 139 -12.16 -6.52 28.89
C ILE A 139 -13.03 -6.33 27.65
N GLU A 140 -14.36 -6.43 27.77
CA GLU A 140 -15.27 -6.46 26.63
C GLU A 140 -15.12 -5.21 25.77
N ASP A 141 -15.07 -4.04 26.40
CA ASP A 141 -14.91 -2.79 25.66
C ASP A 141 -13.52 -2.62 25.02
N SER A 142 -12.49 -3.21 25.64
CA SER A 142 -11.12 -3.19 25.07
C SER A 142 -11.07 -4.08 23.83
N LEU A 143 -11.78 -5.21 23.86
CA LEU A 143 -11.98 -6.10 22.71
C LEU A 143 -12.77 -5.41 21.60
N ASP A 144 -13.82 -4.66 21.93
CA ASP A 144 -14.60 -3.89 20.95
C ASP A 144 -13.75 -2.80 20.28
N LEU A 145 -12.87 -2.15 21.05
CA LEU A 145 -11.97 -1.15 20.51
C LEU A 145 -10.94 -1.76 19.54
N MET A 146 -10.35 -2.91 19.91
CA MET A 146 -9.43 -3.65 19.03
C MET A 146 -10.13 -4.16 17.78
N LEU A 147 -11.35 -4.70 17.92
CA LEU A 147 -12.14 -5.22 16.80
C LEU A 147 -12.42 -4.10 15.80
N MET A 148 -12.89 -2.94 16.29
CA MET A 148 -13.13 -1.75 15.47
C MET A 148 -11.85 -1.33 14.73
N GLU A 149 -10.70 -1.33 15.39
CA GLU A 149 -9.44 -0.96 14.75
C GLU A 149 -9.05 -1.94 13.63
N VAL A 150 -9.11 -3.25 13.89
CA VAL A 150 -8.80 -4.30 12.90
C VAL A 150 -9.71 -4.15 11.67
N GLN A 151 -11.01 -3.95 11.88
CA GLN A 151 -11.99 -3.76 10.82
C GLN A 151 -11.71 -2.48 10.02
N GLN A 152 -11.47 -1.34 10.67
CA GLN A 152 -11.16 -0.08 9.99
C GLN A 152 -9.89 -0.18 9.12
N ILE A 153 -8.87 -0.93 9.55
CA ILE A 153 -7.66 -1.11 8.75
C ILE A 153 -7.96 -1.98 7.53
N LYS A 154 -8.68 -3.09 7.72
CA LYS A 154 -9.11 -3.99 6.65
C LYS A 154 -9.89 -3.23 5.57
N GLU A 155 -10.84 -2.40 5.98
CA GLU A 155 -11.64 -1.54 5.09
C GLU A 155 -10.79 -0.49 4.37
N ARG A 156 -9.90 0.21 5.09
CA ARG A 156 -9.01 1.23 4.50
C ARG A 156 -8.10 0.64 3.42
N VAL A 157 -7.52 -0.53 3.67
CA VAL A 157 -6.67 -1.23 2.70
C VAL A 157 -7.49 -1.69 1.50
N ALA A 158 -8.67 -2.27 1.72
CA ALA A 158 -9.57 -2.69 0.64
C ALA A 158 -10.02 -1.50 -0.25
N PHE A 159 -10.34 -0.37 0.37
CA PHE A 159 -10.73 0.85 -0.33
C PHE A 159 -9.58 1.45 -1.14
N HIS A 160 -8.37 1.48 -0.57
CA HIS A 160 -7.16 1.91 -1.28
C HIS A 160 -6.89 1.06 -2.52
N GLU A 161 -6.97 -0.27 -2.36
CA GLU A 161 -6.77 -1.21 -3.46
C GLU A 161 -7.82 -1.03 -4.56
N LYS A 162 -9.08 -0.76 -4.22
CA LYS A 162 -10.13 -0.43 -5.19
C LYS A 162 -9.82 0.84 -5.97
N LYS A 163 -9.36 1.92 -5.30
CA LYS A 163 -8.96 3.17 -5.96
C LYS A 163 -7.79 2.96 -6.91
N ARG A 164 -6.75 2.25 -6.45
CA ARG A 164 -5.58 1.89 -7.24
C ARG A 164 -5.96 1.08 -8.48
N GLN A 165 -6.78 0.05 -8.34
CA GLN A 165 -7.26 -0.74 -9.47
C GLN A 165 -8.05 0.12 -10.47
N SER A 166 -8.85 1.08 -9.99
CA SER A 166 -9.54 2.00 -10.88
C SER A 166 -8.56 2.85 -11.70
N LYS A 167 -7.53 3.40 -11.05
CA LYS A 167 -6.51 4.21 -11.74
C LYS A 167 -5.66 3.41 -12.72
N MET A 168 -5.31 2.18 -12.36
CA MET A 168 -4.59 1.28 -13.28
C MET A 168 -5.45 0.90 -14.49
N ARG A 169 -6.78 0.76 -14.32
CA ARG A 169 -7.70 0.52 -15.43
C ARG A 169 -7.87 1.75 -16.32
N GLU A 170 -7.94 2.95 -15.75
CA GLU A 170 -7.91 4.21 -16.53
C GLU A 170 -6.63 4.26 -17.40
N TYR A 171 -5.46 3.99 -16.80
CA TYR A 171 -4.18 3.93 -17.53
C TYR A 171 -4.22 2.91 -18.67
N ASP A 172 -4.73 1.71 -18.45
CA ASP A 172 -4.81 0.67 -19.49
C ASP A 172 -5.68 1.12 -20.68
N ILE A 173 -6.81 1.77 -20.40
CA ILE A 173 -7.70 2.29 -21.44
C ILE A 173 -6.96 3.35 -22.27
N CYS A 174 -6.27 4.28 -21.60
CA CYS A 174 -5.45 5.30 -22.27
C CYS A 174 -4.32 4.68 -23.12
N LEU A 175 -3.67 3.63 -22.61
CA LEU A 175 -2.65 2.88 -23.33
C LEU A 175 -3.25 2.26 -24.61
N ILE A 176 -4.43 1.63 -24.51
CA ILE A 176 -5.12 0.99 -25.63
C ILE A 176 -5.57 2.01 -26.69
N LEU A 177 -6.14 3.12 -26.27
CA LEU A 177 -6.54 4.20 -27.16
C LEU A 177 -5.32 4.85 -27.83
N SER A 178 -4.22 5.05 -27.10
CA SER A 178 -3.00 5.65 -27.67
C SER A 178 -2.42 4.84 -28.83
N GLY A 179 -2.35 3.51 -28.71
CA GLY A 179 -1.88 2.68 -29.83
C GLY A 179 -2.91 2.57 -30.95
N PHE A 180 -4.22 2.71 -30.68
CA PHE A 180 -5.23 2.86 -31.73
C PHE A 180 -5.06 4.16 -32.52
N LEU A 181 -4.71 5.27 -31.85
CA LEU A 181 -4.40 6.54 -32.53
C LEU A 181 -3.17 6.44 -33.43
N LEU A 182 -2.11 5.77 -32.98
CA LEU A 182 -0.90 5.54 -33.78
C LEU A 182 -1.19 4.66 -35.01
N LEU A 183 -2.03 3.65 -34.81
CA LEU A 183 -2.61 2.80 -35.85
C LEU A 183 -3.32 3.61 -36.93
N PHE A 184 -4.26 4.43 -36.49
CA PHE A 184 -5.11 5.23 -37.35
C PHE A 184 -4.31 6.30 -38.10
N SER A 185 -3.38 6.97 -37.42
CA SER A 185 -2.44 7.94 -38.03
C SER A 185 -1.66 7.32 -39.19
N ARG A 186 -1.33 6.03 -39.11
CA ARG A 186 -0.63 5.33 -40.18
C ARG A 186 -1.53 5.00 -41.36
N ALA A 187 -2.76 4.54 -41.09
CA ALA A 187 -3.72 4.18 -42.13
C ALA A 187 -4.09 5.37 -43.04
N LEU A 188 -3.97 6.59 -42.52
CA LEU A 188 -4.20 7.85 -43.25
C LEU A 188 -3.07 8.23 -44.22
N LEU A 189 -1.86 7.67 -44.08
CA LEU A 189 -0.70 8.06 -44.88
C LEU A 189 -0.59 7.22 -46.17
N PRO A 190 -0.35 7.83 -47.35
CA PRO A 190 -0.16 7.11 -48.60
C PRO A 190 1.05 6.16 -48.56
N GLU A 191 0.92 4.96 -49.11
CA GLU A 191 1.97 3.93 -49.05
C GLU A 191 3.30 4.35 -49.69
N THR A 192 3.25 5.19 -50.73
CA THR A 192 4.44 5.70 -51.44
C THR A 192 5.35 6.49 -50.51
N ILE A 193 4.79 7.48 -49.82
CA ILE A 193 5.50 8.34 -48.86
C ILE A 193 5.99 7.53 -47.66
N LEU A 194 5.20 6.56 -47.24
CA LEU A 194 5.52 5.65 -46.13
C LEU A 194 6.80 4.86 -46.39
N THR A 195 7.02 4.40 -47.62
CA THR A 195 8.23 3.64 -47.99
C THR A 195 9.47 4.52 -48.04
N GLN A 196 9.34 5.79 -48.44
CA GLN A 196 10.42 6.80 -48.37
C GLN A 196 10.76 7.18 -46.92
N MET A 197 9.76 7.33 -46.04
CA MET A 197 10.01 7.60 -44.62
C MET A 197 10.77 6.45 -43.93
N VAL A 198 10.31 5.21 -44.17
CA VAL A 198 10.84 4.02 -43.51
C VAL A 198 12.23 3.65 -44.04
N THR A 199 12.70 4.21 -45.16
CA THR A 199 14.08 4.02 -45.63
C THR A 199 15.07 4.95 -44.94
N GLY A 200 14.66 6.14 -44.51
CA GLY A 200 15.51 7.13 -43.84
C GLY A 200 16.06 6.65 -42.48
N ARG A 201 17.39 6.69 -42.30
CA ARG A 201 18.07 6.33 -41.04
C ARG A 201 17.61 7.17 -39.84
N MET A 202 17.36 8.47 -40.05
CA MET A 202 16.98 9.42 -39.00
C MET A 202 15.58 9.11 -38.42
N TYR A 203 14.63 8.75 -39.29
CA TYR A 203 13.28 8.36 -38.87
C TYR A 203 13.30 7.09 -37.99
N LYS A 204 14.13 6.11 -38.35
CA LYS A 204 14.30 4.85 -37.59
C LYS A 204 14.82 5.10 -36.18
N LEU A 205 15.82 5.97 -36.01
CA LEU A 205 16.39 6.31 -34.71
C LEU A 205 15.37 7.04 -33.82
N MET A 206 14.64 8.01 -34.38
CA MET A 206 13.58 8.74 -33.66
C MET A 206 12.43 7.83 -33.23
N ALA A 207 11.96 6.95 -34.13
CA ALA A 207 10.91 5.98 -33.82
C ALA A 207 11.35 4.98 -32.74
N ALA A 208 12.59 4.49 -32.81
CA ALA A 208 13.15 3.61 -31.79
C ALA A 208 13.26 4.32 -30.42
N GLY A 209 13.67 5.58 -30.39
CA GLY A 209 13.74 6.38 -29.15
C GLY A 209 12.38 6.53 -28.47
N ILE A 210 11.33 6.83 -29.24
CA ILE A 210 9.96 6.97 -28.72
C ILE A 210 9.42 5.62 -28.20
N LEU A 211 9.72 4.51 -28.88
CA LEU A 211 9.36 3.16 -28.43
C LEU A 211 10.07 2.77 -27.12
N VAL A 212 11.36 3.09 -27.01
CA VAL A 212 12.12 2.88 -25.77
C VAL A 212 11.55 3.72 -24.63
N LEU A 213 11.17 4.97 -24.89
CA LEU A 213 10.54 5.84 -23.90
C LEU A 213 9.18 5.28 -23.44
N TYR A 214 8.36 4.78 -24.37
CA TYR A 214 7.10 4.10 -24.06
C TYR A 214 7.32 2.84 -23.20
N PHE A 215 8.36 2.06 -23.51
CA PHE A 215 8.78 0.90 -22.74
C PHE A 215 9.22 1.26 -21.31
N LEU A 216 10.01 2.32 -21.15
CA LEU A 216 10.46 2.79 -19.84
C LEU A 216 9.29 3.30 -18.98
N VAL A 217 8.39 4.07 -19.58
CA VAL A 217 7.19 4.59 -18.91
C VAL A 217 6.26 3.46 -18.47
N THR A 218 5.95 2.51 -19.35
CA THR A 218 5.12 1.36 -19.01
C THR A 218 5.76 0.50 -17.91
N LYS A 219 7.08 0.26 -17.97
CA LYS A 219 7.82 -0.42 -16.91
C LYS A 219 7.72 0.32 -15.57
N ALA A 220 7.88 1.64 -15.57
CA ALA A 220 7.79 2.46 -14.36
C ALA A 220 6.38 2.42 -13.74
N VAL A 221 5.33 2.49 -14.57
CA VAL A 221 3.93 2.40 -14.13
C VAL A 221 3.61 0.99 -13.62
N LEU A 222 4.08 -0.05 -14.29
CA LEU A 222 3.91 -1.44 -13.83
C LEU A 222 4.66 -1.69 -12.52
N LYS A 223 5.90 -1.21 -12.38
CA LYS A 223 6.67 -1.32 -11.14
C LYS A 223 5.99 -0.57 -9.99
N LYS A 224 5.62 0.69 -10.20
CA LYS A 224 5.03 1.52 -9.14
C LYS A 224 3.61 1.07 -8.79
N GLY A 225 2.81 0.78 -9.80
CA GLY A 225 1.43 0.37 -9.63
C GLY A 225 1.23 -1.12 -9.33
N MET A 226 2.23 -2.00 -9.41
CA MET A 226 2.13 -3.41 -8.96
C MET A 226 3.10 -3.77 -7.83
N GLY A 227 4.29 -3.17 -7.78
CA GLY A 227 5.41 -3.65 -6.98
C GLY A 227 5.86 -2.80 -5.80
N ASN A 228 5.79 -1.47 -5.91
CA ASN A 228 6.51 -0.60 -4.98
C ASN A 228 5.67 0.13 -3.93
N TRP A 229 4.34 0.07 -3.94
CA TRP A 229 3.55 0.80 -2.93
C TRP A 229 3.92 0.42 -1.49
N ARG A 230 4.30 -0.85 -1.26
CA ARG A 230 4.73 -1.35 0.05
C ARG A 230 6.16 -0.94 0.43
N GLU A 231 7.05 -0.76 -0.56
CA GLU A 231 8.41 -0.26 -0.39
C GLU A 231 8.43 1.29 -0.26
N ASP A 232 7.53 1.99 -0.95
CA ASP A 232 7.33 3.44 -0.82
C ASP A 232 6.76 3.78 0.58
N PHE A 233 5.94 2.90 1.19
CA PHE A 233 5.60 2.95 2.63
C PHE A 233 6.82 2.72 3.55
N GLN A 234 7.82 1.94 3.11
CA GLN A 234 9.08 1.74 3.83
C GLN A 234 10.08 2.89 3.63
N TYR A 235 9.96 3.69 2.56
CA TYR A 235 10.83 4.85 2.28
C TYR A 235 10.26 6.15 2.88
N GLU A 236 8.93 6.34 2.89
CA GLU A 236 8.29 7.39 3.71
C GLU A 236 8.43 7.16 5.23
N LYS A 237 8.87 5.96 5.61
CA LYS A 237 9.19 5.58 6.99
C LYS A 237 10.12 6.63 7.59
N GLN A 238 11.21 7.08 6.98
CA GLN A 238 12.15 7.95 7.71
C GLN A 238 11.63 9.32 8.19
N LYS A 239 10.62 9.92 7.53
CA LYS A 239 10.06 11.25 7.93
C LYS A 239 8.66 11.16 8.56
N THR A 240 7.95 10.05 8.36
CA THR A 240 6.61 9.76 8.91
C THR A 240 6.66 8.66 9.98
N GLN A 241 7.83 8.06 10.26
CA GLN A 241 8.00 6.99 11.25
C GLN A 241 7.79 7.50 12.66
N GLU A 242 8.20 8.72 13.01
CA GLU A 242 7.89 9.25 14.34
C GLU A 242 6.38 9.43 14.52
N LYS A 243 5.68 10.00 13.54
CA LYS A 243 4.21 10.16 13.60
C LYS A 243 3.50 8.81 13.63
N LYS A 244 3.91 7.85 12.79
CA LYS A 244 3.35 6.49 12.72
C LYS A 244 3.64 5.68 14.00
N SER A 245 4.86 5.78 14.52
CA SER A 245 5.27 5.17 15.78
C SER A 245 4.45 5.76 16.91
N PHE A 246 4.38 7.09 17.02
CA PHE A 246 3.56 7.76 18.02
C PHE A 246 2.09 7.34 17.94
N SER A 247 1.48 7.27 16.76
CA SER A 247 0.08 6.82 16.64
C SER A 247 -0.11 5.34 17.01
N THR A 248 0.86 4.48 16.70
CA THR A 248 0.83 3.06 17.06
C THR A 248 1.02 2.88 18.56
N TRP A 249 1.94 3.64 19.15
CA TRP A 249 2.16 3.70 20.58
C TRP A 249 0.93 4.24 21.32
N LEU A 250 0.37 5.37 20.89
CA LEU A 250 -0.80 5.99 21.52
C LEU A 250 -2.02 5.06 21.48
N LEU A 251 -2.20 4.30 20.41
CA LEU A 251 -3.22 3.26 20.32
C LEU A 251 -3.06 2.19 21.41
N TYR A 252 -1.84 1.68 21.59
CA TYR A 252 -1.55 0.68 22.60
C TYR A 252 -1.74 1.26 24.01
N VAL A 253 -1.43 2.54 24.21
CA VAL A 253 -1.78 3.24 25.45
C VAL A 253 -3.30 3.24 25.62
N CYS A 254 -4.07 3.71 24.64
CA CYS A 254 -5.55 3.75 24.71
C CYS A 254 -6.18 2.41 25.06
N LEU A 255 -5.66 1.34 24.47
CA LEU A 255 -6.15 -0.01 24.73
C LEU A 255 -5.84 -0.46 26.17
N ASN A 256 -4.70 -0.03 26.72
CA ASN A 256 -4.32 -0.30 28.09
C ASN A 256 -5.03 0.57 29.14
N LEU A 257 -5.49 1.77 28.79
CA LEU A 257 -6.08 2.75 29.72
C LEU A 257 -7.34 2.27 30.45
N ARG A 258 -8.06 1.25 29.96
CA ARG A 258 -9.25 0.73 30.63
C ARG A 258 -8.95 -0.11 31.87
N HIS A 259 -7.80 -0.79 31.92
CA HIS A 259 -7.44 -1.73 32.99
C HIS A 259 -6.10 -1.37 33.66
N LYS A 260 -5.39 -0.37 33.14
CA LYS A 260 -4.12 0.13 33.69
C LYS A 260 -4.17 1.64 33.85
N SER A 261 -3.43 2.14 34.83
CA SER A 261 -3.21 3.58 34.96
C SER A 261 -2.50 4.12 33.71
N VAL A 262 -2.61 5.43 33.44
CA VAL A 262 -1.93 6.09 32.30
C VAL A 262 -0.44 5.73 32.25
N TYR A 263 0.22 5.65 33.40
CA TYR A 263 1.64 5.34 33.52
C TYR A 263 1.96 3.89 33.15
N GLN A 264 1.19 2.94 33.67
CA GLN A 264 1.33 1.52 33.34
C GLN A 264 0.98 1.25 31.87
N ALA A 265 -0.04 1.93 31.33
CA ALA A 265 -0.42 1.86 29.93
C ALA A 265 0.70 2.37 29.01
N MET A 266 1.35 3.48 29.37
CA MET A 266 2.50 4.03 28.64
C MET A 266 3.72 3.11 28.71
N ALA A 267 4.01 2.53 29.87
CA ALA A 267 5.12 1.59 30.05
C ALA A 267 4.92 0.29 29.24
N CYS A 268 3.70 -0.27 29.26
CA CYS A 268 3.35 -1.49 28.52
C CYS A 268 3.27 -1.28 27.00
N ALA A 269 2.96 -0.06 26.54
CA ALA A 269 2.89 0.27 25.12
C ALA A 269 4.27 0.35 24.42
N GLY A 270 5.36 0.07 25.14
CA GLY A 270 6.75 0.30 24.75
C GLY A 270 7.09 -0.10 23.31
N GLN A 271 7.16 0.90 22.44
CA GLN A 271 7.65 0.76 21.08
C GLN A 271 9.14 1.10 21.04
N GLU A 272 9.95 0.31 20.36
CA GLU A 272 11.42 0.43 20.40
C GLU A 272 11.94 1.82 20.01
N SER A 273 11.29 2.50 19.06
CA SER A 273 11.64 3.88 18.66
C SER A 273 11.30 4.95 19.71
N LEU A 274 10.39 4.66 20.64
CA LEU A 274 9.91 5.60 21.66
C LEU A 274 10.35 5.21 23.08
N LYS A 275 10.90 4.02 23.27
CA LYS A 275 11.24 3.43 24.57
C LYS A 275 12.07 4.36 25.45
N HIS A 276 13.10 4.99 24.89
CA HIS A 276 13.94 5.96 25.62
C HIS A 276 13.13 7.18 26.09
N ARG A 277 12.36 7.79 25.17
CA ARG A 277 11.56 8.98 25.45
C ARG A 277 10.42 8.69 26.44
N THR A 278 9.85 7.49 26.38
CA THR A 278 8.84 7.03 27.35
C THR A 278 9.48 6.84 28.73
N ALA A 279 10.72 6.36 28.83
CA ALA A 279 11.42 6.24 30.11
C ALA A 279 11.71 7.62 30.74
N GLU A 280 12.25 8.57 29.97
CA GLU A 280 12.45 9.95 30.42
C GLU A 280 11.15 10.61 30.87
N PHE A 281 10.06 10.39 30.12
CA PHE A 281 8.74 10.85 30.52
C PHE A 281 8.28 10.24 31.84
N LEU A 282 8.45 8.92 32.02
CA LEU A 282 8.03 8.24 33.24
C LEU A 282 8.80 8.78 34.44
N GLU A 283 10.12 8.98 34.33
CA GLU A 283 10.94 9.61 35.37
C GLU A 283 10.46 11.02 35.71
N ALA A 284 10.23 11.88 34.70
CA ALA A 284 9.73 13.24 34.92
C ALA A 284 8.35 13.29 35.58
N VAL A 285 7.47 12.32 35.28
CA VAL A 285 6.16 12.18 35.90
C VAL A 285 6.24 11.63 37.33
N TYR A 286 7.23 10.79 37.64
CA TYR A 286 7.48 10.34 39.01
C TYR A 286 7.88 11.52 39.91
N GLU A 287 8.66 12.47 39.39
CA GLU A 287 9.08 13.67 40.13
C GLU A 287 7.92 14.65 40.35
N GLU A 288 7.14 14.95 39.31
CA GLU A 288 6.03 15.90 39.39
C GLU A 288 4.74 15.34 38.78
N PRO A 289 3.97 14.52 39.54
CA PRO A 289 2.85 13.79 38.99
C PRO A 289 1.79 14.73 38.42
N ALA A 290 1.43 15.80 39.12
CA ALA A 290 0.33 16.71 38.75
C ALA A 290 0.63 17.64 37.56
N ALA A 291 1.88 17.71 37.10
CA ALA A 291 2.23 18.64 36.03
C ALA A 291 1.82 18.12 34.63
N ILE A 292 1.31 19.01 33.79
CA ILE A 292 1.17 18.75 32.34
C ILE A 292 2.53 18.86 31.62
N LYS A 293 3.53 19.46 32.26
CA LYS A 293 4.85 19.76 31.69
C LYS A 293 5.53 18.50 31.10
N PRO A 294 5.59 17.33 31.78
CA PRO A 294 6.16 16.11 31.20
C PRO A 294 5.45 15.68 29.90
N TYR A 295 4.12 15.84 29.82
CA TYR A 295 3.33 15.49 28.63
C TYR A 295 3.65 16.40 27.45
N MET A 296 3.85 17.69 27.71
CA MET A 296 4.21 18.67 26.69
C MET A 296 5.66 18.52 26.24
N ASP A 297 6.59 18.29 27.17
CA ASP A 297 8.01 18.06 26.87
C ASP A 297 8.20 16.80 26.03
N PHE A 298 7.47 15.72 26.33
CA PHE A 298 7.43 14.53 25.48
C PHE A 298 6.90 14.84 24.07
N ALA A 299 5.81 15.61 23.96
CA ALA A 299 5.27 16.02 22.67
C ALA A 299 6.23 16.93 21.87
N ASP A 300 6.96 17.80 22.56
CA ASP A 300 7.96 18.68 21.97
C ASP A 300 9.17 17.89 21.47
N SER A 301 9.58 16.84 22.18
CA SER A 301 10.64 15.92 21.71
C SER A 301 10.31 15.29 20.34
N LEU A 302 9.02 15.09 20.04
CA LEU A 302 8.53 14.50 18.79
C LEU A 302 8.48 15.51 17.63
N GLY A 303 8.53 16.81 17.91
CA GLY A 303 8.66 17.85 16.88
C GLY A 303 7.44 18.07 15.97
N PHE A 304 6.25 17.55 16.31
CA PHE A 304 5.02 17.78 15.54
C PHE A 304 3.80 18.16 16.40
N ARG A 305 2.92 19.02 15.86
CA ARG A 305 1.81 19.64 16.59
C ARG A 305 0.78 18.62 17.09
N GLU A 306 0.54 17.57 16.32
CA GLU A 306 -0.42 16.53 16.63
C GLU A 306 -0.01 15.75 17.91
N ALA A 307 1.28 15.57 18.18
CA ALA A 307 1.73 14.96 19.44
C ALA A 307 1.22 15.73 20.65
N LYS A 308 1.24 17.08 20.60
CA LYS A 308 0.75 17.93 21.69
C LYS A 308 -0.74 17.70 21.97
N THR A 309 -1.54 17.56 20.92
CA THR A 309 -2.98 17.28 21.08
C THR A 309 -3.20 15.89 21.67
N GLY A 310 -2.48 14.86 21.19
CA GLY A 310 -2.57 13.51 21.74
C GLY A 310 -2.18 13.43 23.21
N MET A 311 -1.07 14.08 23.60
CA MET A 311 -0.61 14.10 24.98
C MET A 311 -1.51 14.92 25.92
N ARG A 312 -2.13 16.00 25.44
CA ARG A 312 -3.15 16.74 26.21
C ARG A 312 -4.40 15.90 26.47
N LEU A 313 -4.86 15.16 25.47
CA LEU A 313 -5.99 14.24 25.65
C LEU A 313 -5.64 13.11 26.64
N LEU A 314 -4.40 12.60 26.57
CA LEU A 314 -3.91 11.60 27.53
C LEU A 314 -3.82 12.15 28.97
N TYR A 315 -3.40 13.41 29.13
CA TYR A 315 -3.40 14.10 30.41
C TYR A 315 -4.82 14.29 30.95
N ALA A 316 -5.78 14.69 30.10
CA ALA A 316 -7.18 14.87 30.50
C ALA A 316 -7.81 13.56 31.03
N VAL A 317 -7.47 12.41 30.43
CA VAL A 317 -7.92 11.06 30.88
C VAL A 317 -7.54 10.78 32.33
N ARG A 318 -6.44 11.38 32.81
CA ARG A 318 -5.98 11.22 34.18
C ARG A 318 -6.77 12.05 35.19
N GLU A 319 -7.31 13.19 34.77
CA GLU A 319 -7.70 14.30 35.67
C GLU A 319 -9.15 14.22 36.18
N GLN A 320 -9.92 13.13 35.92
CA GLN A 320 -11.36 13.09 36.24
C GLN A 320 -11.89 11.82 36.95
N ASP A 321 -12.95 12.06 37.73
CA ASP A 321 -13.84 11.09 38.38
C ASP A 321 -14.47 10.10 37.39
N TYR A 322 -14.69 8.88 37.87
CA TYR A 322 -15.09 7.66 37.15
C TYR A 322 -16.26 7.77 36.13
N GLY A 323 -17.06 8.83 36.14
CA GLY A 323 -18.25 8.98 35.27
C GLY A 323 -17.99 9.42 33.82
N HIS A 324 -16.79 9.91 33.48
CA HIS A 324 -16.47 10.43 32.13
C HIS A 324 -15.25 9.81 31.46
N LEU A 325 -14.58 8.87 32.13
CA LEU A 325 -13.38 8.19 31.63
C LEU A 325 -13.58 7.55 30.25
N GLU A 326 -14.71 6.86 30.06
CA GLU A 326 -15.02 6.16 28.81
C GLU A 326 -15.16 7.11 27.61
N LYS A 327 -15.88 8.23 27.78
CA LYS A 327 -16.02 9.24 26.72
C LYS A 327 -14.66 9.83 26.32
N GLN A 328 -13.77 10.02 27.29
CA GLN A 328 -12.45 10.55 27.03
C GLN A 328 -11.54 9.53 26.32
N ILE A 329 -11.55 8.26 26.74
CA ILE A 329 -10.85 7.17 26.03
C ILE A 329 -11.35 7.05 24.59
N LEU A 330 -12.67 7.08 24.37
CA LEU A 330 -13.25 7.07 23.02
C LEU A 330 -12.82 8.29 22.20
N SER A 331 -12.75 9.47 22.81
CA SER A 331 -12.26 10.68 22.13
C SER A 331 -10.77 10.59 21.75
N LEU A 332 -9.95 9.99 22.62
CA LEU A 332 -8.52 9.76 22.39
C LEU A 332 -8.31 8.72 21.29
N VAL A 333 -9.14 7.68 21.25
CA VAL A 333 -9.13 6.65 20.20
C VAL A 333 -9.59 7.23 18.88
N ALA A 334 -10.65 8.02 18.87
CA ALA A 334 -11.12 8.73 17.68
C ALA A 334 -10.05 9.69 17.15
N TYR A 335 -9.36 10.41 18.03
CA TYR A 335 -8.22 11.26 17.68
C TYR A 335 -7.08 10.44 17.06
N ASN A 336 -6.71 9.33 17.69
CA ASN A 336 -5.64 8.47 17.19
C ASN A 336 -5.99 7.82 15.84
N ASN A 337 -7.26 7.44 15.63
CA ASN A 337 -7.74 6.91 14.36
C ASN A 337 -7.63 7.95 13.24
N ARG A 338 -7.97 9.22 13.51
CA ARG A 338 -7.76 10.33 12.57
C ARG A 338 -6.27 10.53 12.26
N LEU A 339 -5.41 10.46 13.27
CA LEU A 339 -3.97 10.60 13.10
C LEU A 339 -3.37 9.47 12.23
N MET A 340 -3.83 8.24 12.46
CA MET A 340 -3.51 7.06 11.64
C MET A 340 -4.05 7.18 10.21
N GLU A 341 -5.25 7.74 10.05
CA GLU A 341 -5.85 7.97 8.74
C GLU A 341 -5.10 9.05 7.96
N ASP A 342 -4.69 10.14 8.60
CA ASP A 342 -3.92 11.21 7.96
C ASP A 342 -2.56 10.71 7.48
N THR A 343 -1.83 9.97 8.33
CA THR A 343 -0.54 9.37 7.96
C THR A 343 -0.70 8.38 6.81
N TRP A 344 -1.75 7.57 6.82
CA TRP A 344 -2.07 6.64 5.74
C TRP A 344 -2.41 7.37 4.43
N ASN A 345 -3.26 8.40 4.50
CA ASN A 345 -3.75 9.15 3.36
C ASN A 345 -2.62 9.94 2.68
N GLN A 346 -1.63 10.43 3.41
CA GLN A 346 -0.50 11.15 2.82
C GLN A 346 0.31 10.27 1.87
N GLY A 347 0.69 9.06 2.29
CA GLY A 347 1.43 8.12 1.44
C GLY A 347 0.61 7.63 0.25
N SER A 348 -0.64 7.23 0.51
CA SER A 348 -1.61 6.81 -0.52
C SER A 348 -1.87 7.89 -1.57
N LYS A 349 -2.01 9.16 -1.17
CA LYS A 349 -2.25 10.29 -2.08
C LYS A 349 -1.12 10.46 -3.10
N ARG A 350 0.14 10.32 -2.70
CA ARG A 350 1.29 10.45 -3.61
C ARG A 350 1.32 9.35 -4.67
N GLU A 351 1.04 8.12 -4.26
CA GLU A 351 0.95 6.99 -5.18
C GLU A 351 -0.19 7.18 -6.19
N LEU A 352 -1.39 7.48 -5.69
CA LEU A 352 -2.57 7.69 -6.53
C LEU A 352 -2.40 8.91 -7.45
N ALA A 353 -1.72 9.97 -7.00
CA ALA A 353 -1.39 11.13 -7.82
C ALA A 353 -0.42 10.75 -8.95
N PHE A 354 0.62 9.95 -8.67
CA PHE A 354 1.52 9.44 -9.69
C PHE A 354 0.76 8.61 -10.74
N LEU A 355 -0.11 7.68 -10.31
CA LEU A 355 -0.90 6.85 -11.23
C LEU A 355 -1.89 7.72 -12.05
N SER A 356 -2.47 8.74 -11.42
CA SER A 356 -3.36 9.68 -12.10
C SER A 356 -2.63 10.58 -13.09
N PHE A 357 -1.37 10.91 -12.86
CA PHE A 357 -0.52 11.62 -13.81
C PHE A 357 -0.09 10.70 -14.97
N ALA A 358 0.33 9.47 -14.62
CA ALA A 358 0.86 8.52 -15.57
C ALA A 358 -0.14 8.10 -16.65
N LYS A 359 -1.45 8.16 -16.38
CA LYS A 359 -2.49 7.87 -17.39
C LYS A 359 -2.45 8.77 -18.62
N ASN A 360 -1.91 9.98 -18.50
CA ASN A 360 -1.82 10.94 -19.61
C ASN A 360 -0.57 10.71 -20.48
N LEU A 361 0.44 9.99 -19.96
CA LEU A 361 1.72 9.79 -20.65
C LEU A 361 1.60 9.04 -21.98
N PRO A 362 0.82 7.94 -22.11
CA PRO A 362 0.67 7.25 -23.39
C PRO A 362 0.15 8.16 -24.52
N PHE A 363 -0.81 9.03 -24.21
CA PHE A 363 -1.35 9.99 -25.19
C PHE A 363 -0.35 11.09 -25.54
N ALA A 364 0.36 11.64 -24.56
CA ALA A 364 1.39 12.64 -24.82
C ALA A 364 2.49 12.07 -25.74
N LEU A 365 2.95 10.85 -25.48
CA LEU A 365 3.93 10.16 -26.33
C LEU A 365 3.40 9.88 -27.73
N ALA A 366 2.14 9.44 -27.85
CA ALA A 366 1.50 9.23 -29.14
C ALA A 366 1.37 10.55 -29.92
N GLY A 367 1.00 11.65 -29.26
CA GLY A 367 0.91 12.98 -29.88
C GLY A 367 2.25 13.48 -30.40
N VAL A 368 3.32 13.34 -29.61
CA VAL A 368 4.69 13.68 -30.06
C VAL A 368 5.07 12.85 -31.29
N LYS A 369 4.77 11.55 -31.30
CA LYS A 369 5.06 10.68 -32.44
C LYS A 369 4.35 11.13 -33.71
N ILE A 370 3.05 11.41 -33.63
CA ILE A 370 2.23 11.86 -34.75
C ILE A 370 2.75 13.22 -35.26
N GLY A 371 3.13 14.14 -34.36
CA GLY A 371 3.73 15.41 -34.74
C GLY A 371 5.04 15.23 -35.52
N VAL A 372 5.90 14.32 -35.10
CA VAL A 372 7.13 13.96 -35.84
C VAL A 372 6.81 13.35 -37.20
N ASP A 373 5.80 12.49 -37.29
CA ASP A 373 5.34 11.91 -38.56
C ASP A 373 4.84 12.99 -39.53
N MET A 374 4.10 13.98 -39.02
CA MET A 374 3.60 15.11 -39.81
C MET A 374 4.72 16.00 -40.34
N ILE A 375 5.74 16.30 -39.53
CA ILE A 375 6.90 17.10 -39.97
C ILE A 375 7.66 16.39 -41.09
N TRP A 376 7.92 15.08 -40.92
CA TRP A 376 8.58 14.28 -41.95
C TRP A 376 7.76 14.18 -43.24
N TYR A 377 6.43 14.09 -43.13
CA TYR A 377 5.52 14.13 -44.27
C TYR A 377 5.69 15.43 -45.07
N ILE A 378 5.64 16.57 -44.39
CA ILE A 378 5.77 17.89 -45.03
C ILE A 378 7.12 18.02 -45.74
N LEU A 379 8.22 17.59 -45.09
CA LEU A 379 9.57 17.66 -45.69
C LEU A 379 9.67 16.84 -46.98
N ILE A 380 9.13 15.61 -47.00
CA ILE A 380 9.16 14.76 -48.20
C ILE A 380 8.29 15.33 -49.31
N MET A 381 7.11 15.87 -48.96
CA MET A 381 6.23 16.53 -49.93
C MET A 381 6.89 17.77 -50.54
N MET A 382 7.61 18.56 -49.74
CA MET A 382 8.38 19.71 -50.23
C MET A 382 9.51 19.30 -51.17
N GLU A 383 10.25 18.24 -50.83
CA GLU A 383 11.33 17.71 -51.68
C GLU A 383 10.77 17.23 -53.03
N GLN A 384 9.65 16.48 -53.02
CA GLN A 384 8.97 16.07 -54.23
C GLN A 384 8.50 17.26 -55.07
N PHE A 385 7.93 18.30 -54.44
CA PHE A 385 7.49 19.49 -55.17
C PHE A 385 8.66 20.27 -55.79
N SER A 386 9.80 20.37 -55.08
CA SER A 386 11.01 21.01 -55.60
C SER A 386 11.69 20.26 -56.74
N LEU A 387 11.42 18.97 -56.90
CA LEU A 387 11.89 18.17 -58.04
C LEU A 387 11.01 18.31 -59.29
N PHE A 388 9.80 18.87 -59.14
CA PHE A 388 8.83 19.08 -60.22
C PHE A 388 8.82 20.52 -60.78
N VAL A 389 9.43 21.47 -60.08
CA VAL A 389 9.70 22.85 -60.52
C VAL A 389 11.13 22.92 -61.01
#